data_AF-A0AAP6RJG4-F1
#
_entry.id   AF-A0AAP6RJG4-F1
#
_cell.length_a   1.000
_cell.length_b   1.000
_cell.length_c   1.000
_cell.angle_alpha   90.00
_cell.angle_beta   90.00
_cell.angle_gamma   90.00
#
_symmetry.space_group_name_H-M   'P 1'
#
loop_
_entity.id
_entity.type
_entity.pdbx_description
1 polymer ?
#
loop_
_entity_poly.entity_id
_entity_poly.type
_entity_poly.pdbx_seq_one_letter_code
_entity_poly.pdbx_strand_id
1 'polypeptide(L)'
;MYVSFILSCLLGFSGYSLLNRLNSLEFVDAWLDKETQKITLKRCFYDTSFKKQTLKELERVIFRLRQQIMDDSTSLELEGKYEGIKRFMLDVLEDVYWKELANMPEDRRHLDDWDFF
;
A
#
# COMPACT_ATOMS: atom_id res chain seq x y z
N MET A 1 -15.86 8.38 4.08
CA MET A 1 -15.27 8.05 5.40
C MET A 1 -14.02 7.14 5.29
N TYR A 2 -13.35 7.07 4.11
CA TYR A 2 -12.10 6.32 3.90
C TYR A 2 -10.85 7.23 3.86
N VAL A 3 -11.02 8.49 3.46
CA VAL A 3 -9.93 9.49 3.40
C VAL A 3 -9.29 9.72 4.77
N SER A 4 -10.09 9.76 5.84
CA SER A 4 -9.58 9.89 7.22
C SER A 4 -8.80 8.66 7.71
N PHE A 5 -9.03 7.48 7.14
CA PHE A 5 -8.33 6.25 7.51
C PHE A 5 -6.95 6.18 6.86
N ILE A 6 -6.85 6.53 5.58
CA ILE A 6 -5.57 6.65 4.85
C ILE A 6 -4.71 7.75 5.50
N LEU A 7 -5.30 8.90 5.83
CA LEU A 7 -4.61 9.96 6.59
C LEU A 7 -4.12 9.49 7.97
N SER A 8 -4.85 8.60 8.64
CA SER A 8 -4.40 8.02 9.93
C SER A 8 -3.24 7.03 9.77
N CYS A 9 -3.15 6.34 8.64
CA CYS A 9 -1.99 5.52 8.27
C CYS A 9 -0.77 6.39 7.91
N LEU A 10 -1.01 7.58 7.31
CA LEU A 10 0.03 8.51 6.85
C LEU A 10 0.58 9.45 7.95
N LEU A 11 -0.17 9.73 9.02
CA LEU A 11 0.17 10.75 10.04
C LEU A 11 0.77 10.22 11.36
N GLY A 12 1.24 8.96 11.42
CA GLY A 12 2.13 8.52 12.51
C GLY A 12 1.43 8.22 13.84
N PHE A 13 0.65 7.13 13.91
CA PHE A 13 0.07 6.67 15.16
C PHE A 13 0.89 5.56 15.85
N SER A 14 1.17 5.81 17.13
CA SER A 14 1.88 4.98 18.11
C SER A 14 1.51 3.50 18.08
N GLY A 15 2.53 2.65 18.04
CA GLY A 15 2.48 1.21 17.75
C GLY A 15 1.73 0.27 18.72
N TYR A 16 0.83 0.78 19.57
CA TYR A 16 0.09 -0.07 20.53
C TYR A 16 -1.34 -0.44 20.07
N SER A 17 -2.04 0.39 19.29
CA SER A 17 -3.38 0.05 18.76
C SER A 17 -3.37 -0.68 17.41
N LEU A 18 -2.22 -0.69 16.72
CA LEU A 18 -2.01 -1.33 15.42
C LEU A 18 -2.03 -2.86 15.53
N LEU A 19 -1.42 -3.41 16.59
CA LEU A 19 -1.25 -4.86 16.75
C LEU A 19 -2.58 -5.63 16.78
N ASN A 20 -3.63 -5.05 17.38
CA ASN A 20 -4.96 -5.68 17.44
C ASN A 20 -5.86 -5.41 16.22
N ARG A 21 -5.67 -4.29 15.49
CA ARG A 21 -6.47 -3.96 14.28
C ARG A 21 -5.94 -4.60 12.99
N LEU A 22 -4.63 -4.85 12.92
CA LEU A 22 -3.96 -5.56 11.83
C LEU A 22 -4.30 -7.06 11.74
N ASN A 23 -5.09 -7.59 12.67
CA ASN A 23 -5.63 -8.96 12.58
C ASN A 23 -6.88 -9.05 11.69
N SER A 24 -7.42 -7.91 11.25
CA SER A 24 -8.61 -7.89 10.37
C SER A 24 -8.20 -7.95 8.90
N LEU A 25 -8.85 -8.84 8.14
CA LEU A 25 -8.78 -8.87 6.68
C LEU A 25 -9.09 -7.50 6.05
N GLU A 26 -9.94 -6.70 6.72
CA GLU A 26 -10.28 -5.33 6.34
C GLU A 26 -9.04 -4.42 6.17
N PHE A 27 -7.98 -4.63 6.96
CA PHE A 27 -6.74 -3.87 6.80
C PHE A 27 -5.98 -4.26 5.53
N VAL A 28 -5.99 -5.54 5.18
CA VAL A 28 -5.38 -6.02 3.93
C VAL A 28 -6.16 -5.49 2.73
N ASP A 29 -7.49 -5.45 2.84
CA ASP A 29 -8.36 -4.90 1.80
C ASP A 29 -8.08 -3.42 1.53
N ALA A 30 -7.72 -2.64 2.55
CA ALA A 30 -7.30 -1.25 2.37
C ALA A 30 -6.02 -1.12 1.52
N TRP A 31 -5.06 -2.03 1.65
CA TRP A 31 -3.86 -2.05 0.81
C TRP A 31 -4.12 -2.52 -0.63
N LEU A 32 -5.22 -3.25 -0.84
CA LEU A 32 -5.64 -3.75 -2.16
C LEU A 32 -6.61 -2.80 -2.87
N ASP A 33 -7.11 -1.78 -2.17
CA ASP A 33 -7.91 -0.72 -2.76
C ASP A 33 -7.11 0.09 -3.80
N LYS A 34 -7.68 0.25 -4.99
CA LYS A 34 -6.98 0.85 -6.13
C LYS A 34 -6.62 2.31 -5.91
N GLU A 35 -7.48 3.09 -5.26
CA GLU A 35 -7.21 4.49 -4.98
C GLU A 35 -6.07 4.62 -3.96
N THR A 36 -6.09 3.77 -2.92
CA THR A 36 -4.99 3.67 -1.95
C THR A 36 -3.67 3.33 -2.63
N GLN A 37 -3.67 2.35 -3.53
CA GLN A 37 -2.46 1.96 -4.27
C GLN A 37 -1.93 3.10 -5.12
N LYS A 38 -2.81 3.80 -5.86
CA LYS A 38 -2.42 4.93 -6.71
C LYS A 38 -1.79 6.06 -5.90
N ILE A 39 -2.43 6.49 -4.82
CA ILE A 39 -1.91 7.54 -3.92
C ILE A 39 -0.57 7.12 -3.32
N THR A 40 -0.48 5.87 -2.86
CA THR A 40 0.73 5.33 -2.24
C THR A 40 1.88 5.26 -3.25
N LEU A 41 1.64 4.79 -4.49
CA LEU A 41 2.65 4.72 -5.55
C LEU A 41 3.16 6.12 -5.89
N LYS A 42 2.27 7.09 -6.06
CA LYS A 42 2.63 8.49 -6.28
C LYS A 42 3.51 9.02 -5.15
N ARG A 43 3.11 8.81 -3.88
CA ARG A 43 3.89 9.29 -2.73
C ARG A 43 5.23 8.57 -2.59
N CYS A 44 5.29 7.26 -2.79
CA CYS A 44 6.54 6.49 -2.78
C CYS A 44 7.53 6.95 -3.84
N PHE A 45 7.04 7.41 -4.99
CA PHE A 45 7.87 7.96 -6.05
C PHE A 45 8.57 9.27 -5.63
N TYR A 46 7.87 10.15 -4.91
CA TYR A 46 8.42 11.44 -4.47
C TYR A 46 9.12 11.42 -3.11
N ASP A 47 8.70 10.55 -2.18
CA ASP A 47 9.24 10.46 -0.82
C ASP A 47 9.88 9.09 -0.57
N THR A 48 11.21 9.06 -0.65
CA THR A 48 12.00 7.84 -0.39
C THR A 48 11.88 7.32 1.03
N SER A 49 11.66 8.20 2.03
CA SER A 49 11.47 7.78 3.42
C SER A 49 10.13 7.07 3.57
N PHE A 50 9.08 7.64 2.96
CA PHE A 50 7.77 7.03 2.87
C PHE A 50 7.81 5.69 2.12
N LYS A 51 8.55 5.59 1.01
CA LYS A 51 8.76 4.33 0.28
C LYS A 51 9.37 3.25 1.19
N LYS A 52 10.44 3.57 1.92
CA LYS A 52 11.08 2.64 2.87
C LYS A 52 10.12 2.19 3.97
N GLN A 53 9.30 3.09 4.50
CA GLN A 53 8.31 2.74 5.52
C GLN A 53 7.21 1.83 4.94
N THR A 54 6.68 2.17 3.77
CA THR A 54 5.65 1.41 3.07
C THR A 54 6.11 -0.02 2.80
N LEU A 55 7.32 -0.20 2.26
CA LEU A 55 7.87 -1.54 2.01
C LEU A 55 7.96 -2.38 3.30
N LYS A 56 8.38 -1.78 4.42
CA LYS A 56 8.41 -2.48 5.72
C LYS A 56 7.02 -2.90 6.20
N GLU A 57 6.00 -2.06 6.01
CA GLU A 57 4.64 -2.42 6.39
C GLU A 57 4.08 -3.53 5.48
N LEU A 58 4.34 -3.47 4.16
CA LEU A 58 3.94 -4.52 3.23
C LEU A 58 4.62 -5.86 3.56
N GLU A 59 5.91 -5.87 3.91
CA GLU A 59 6.61 -7.07 4.38
C GLU A 59 5.94 -7.68 5.62
N ARG A 60 5.51 -6.84 6.58
CA ARG A 60 4.78 -7.30 7.77
C ARG A 60 3.42 -7.89 7.41
N VAL A 61 2.70 -7.28 6.47
CA VAL A 61 1.41 -7.80 5.98
C VAL A 61 1.60 -9.16 5.30
N ILE A 62 2.58 -9.28 4.41
CA ILE A 62 2.96 -10.54 3.73
C ILE A 62 3.30 -11.63 4.75
N PHE A 63 4.11 -11.31 5.76
CA PHE A 63 4.49 -12.26 6.80
C PHE A 63 3.28 -12.79 7.56
N ARG A 64 2.34 -11.91 7.93
CA ARG A 64 1.10 -12.31 8.63
C ARG A 64 0.15 -13.11 7.76
N LEU A 65 -0.04 -12.72 6.49
CA LEU A 65 -0.86 -13.48 5.54
C LEU A 65 -0.32 -14.90 5.38
N ARG A 66 1.01 -15.07 5.30
CA ARG A 66 1.61 -16.42 5.30
C ARG A 66 1.28 -17.23 6.55
N GLN A 67 1.32 -16.61 7.74
CA GLN A 67 0.96 -17.30 8.98
C GLN A 67 -0.52 -17.73 8.95
N GLN A 68 -1.42 -16.86 8.51
CA GLN A 68 -2.85 -17.17 8.38
C GLN A 68 -3.13 -18.26 7.33
N ILE A 69 -2.41 -18.26 6.20
CA ILE A 69 -2.50 -19.32 5.18
C ILE A 69 -1.96 -20.65 5.74
N MET A 70 -0.92 -20.62 6.58
CA MET A 70 -0.46 -21.85 7.23
C MET A 70 -1.50 -22.42 8.19
N ASP A 71 -2.23 -21.55 8.90
CA ASP A 71 -3.30 -21.93 9.82
C ASP A 71 -4.58 -22.38 9.09
N ASP A 72 -4.87 -21.80 7.91
CA ASP A 72 -5.97 -22.18 7.01
C ASP A 72 -5.51 -22.23 5.55
N SER A 73 -4.87 -23.35 5.18
CA SER A 73 -4.27 -23.56 3.85
C SER A 73 -5.27 -23.77 2.72
N THR A 74 -6.56 -23.83 3.05
CA THR A 74 -7.63 -23.99 2.06
C THR A 74 -8.26 -22.67 1.63
N SER A 75 -7.91 -21.56 2.30
CA SER A 75 -8.47 -20.26 2.03
C SER A 75 -7.89 -19.63 0.76
N LEU A 76 -8.63 -19.76 -0.34
CA LEU A 76 -8.35 -19.07 -1.60
C LEU A 76 -8.40 -17.55 -1.48
N GLU A 77 -9.20 -17.02 -0.54
CA GLU A 77 -9.27 -15.58 -0.28
C GLU A 77 -7.94 -15.07 0.28
N LEU A 78 -7.36 -15.78 1.25
CA LEU A 78 -6.08 -15.41 1.85
C LEU A 78 -4.95 -15.47 0.82
N GLU A 79 -4.92 -16.52 -0.01
CA GLU A 79 -3.94 -16.67 -1.09
C GLU A 79 -4.06 -15.54 -2.12
N GLY A 80 -5.29 -15.19 -2.52
CA GLY A 80 -5.55 -14.08 -3.44
C GLY A 80 -5.07 -12.73 -2.89
N LYS A 81 -5.32 -12.47 -1.60
CA LYS A 81 -4.84 -11.26 -0.92
C LYS A 81 -3.32 -11.26 -0.80
N TYR A 82 -2.72 -12.41 -0.48
CA TYR A 82 -1.27 -12.57 -0.40
C TYR A 82 -0.57 -12.23 -1.72
N GLU A 83 -1.05 -12.77 -2.84
CA GLU A 83 -0.50 -12.45 -4.16
C GLU A 83 -0.78 -11.00 -4.56
N GLY A 84 -1.93 -10.44 -4.18
CA GLY A 84 -2.26 -9.03 -4.38
C GLY A 84 -1.27 -8.09 -3.69
N ILE A 85 -0.95 -8.34 -2.41
CA ILE A 85 0.01 -7.54 -1.65
C ILE A 85 1.43 -7.70 -2.20
N LYS A 86 1.84 -8.92 -2.59
CA LYS A 86 3.13 -9.13 -3.25
C LYS A 86 3.26 -8.32 -4.53
N ARG A 87 2.23 -8.35 -5.37
CA ARG A 87 2.20 -7.58 -6.61
C ARG A 87 2.31 -6.09 -6.34
N PHE A 88 1.55 -5.60 -5.36
CA PHE A 88 1.61 -4.19 -4.99
C PHE A 88 3.00 -3.77 -4.44
N MET A 89 3.64 -4.63 -3.64
CA MET A 89 5.00 -4.40 -3.17
C MET A 89 6.01 -4.32 -4.34
N LEU A 90 5.84 -5.15 -5.36
CA LEU A 90 6.63 -5.07 -6.59
C LEU A 90 6.38 -3.75 -7.32
N ASP A 91 5.13 -3.31 -7.42
CA ASP A 91 4.80 -2.03 -8.06
C ASP A 91 5.47 -0.83 -7.35
N VAL A 92 5.57 -0.88 -6.01
CA VAL A 92 6.31 0.11 -5.21
C VAL A 92 7.82 0.01 -5.45
N LEU A 93 8.39 -1.19 -5.55
CA LEU A 93 9.82 -1.39 -5.81
C LEU A 93 10.22 -0.90 -7.21
N GLU A 94 9.42 -1.22 -8.23
CA GLU A 94 9.65 -0.87 -9.64
C GLU A 94 9.28 0.58 -9.99
N ASP A 95 8.83 1.38 -9.01
CA ASP A 95 8.40 2.76 -9.21
C ASP A 95 7.37 2.87 -10.35
N VAL A 96 6.35 2.01 -10.34
CA VAL A 96 5.38 1.89 -11.44
C VAL A 96 4.66 3.21 -11.74
N TYR A 97 4.58 4.13 -10.77
CA TYR A 97 4.07 5.49 -10.98
C TYR A 97 4.82 6.26 -12.10
N TRP A 98 6.10 5.96 -12.34
CA TRP A 98 6.85 6.49 -13.49
C TRP A 98 6.10 6.26 -14.81
N LYS A 99 5.42 5.12 -14.98
CA LYS A 99 4.66 4.83 -16.20
C LYS A 99 3.46 5.77 -16.35
N GLU A 100 2.85 6.19 -15.24
CA GLU A 100 1.78 7.19 -15.26
C GLU A 100 2.33 8.56 -15.67
N LEU A 101 3.48 8.97 -15.10
CA LEU A 101 4.15 10.22 -15.46
C LEU A 101 4.62 10.25 -16.92
N ALA A 102 5.20 9.16 -17.40
CA ALA A 102 5.73 9.06 -18.77
C ALA A 102 4.61 9.15 -19.82
N ASN A 103 3.41 8.70 -19.49
CA ASN A 103 2.23 8.81 -20.35
C ASN A 103 1.55 10.18 -20.26
N MET A 104 1.95 11.03 -19.31
CA MET A 104 1.41 12.38 -19.18
C MET A 104 2.05 13.31 -20.21
N PRO A 105 1.23 14.04 -21.00
CA PRO A 105 1.74 15.06 -21.92
C PRO A 105 2.67 16.06 -21.22
N GLU A 106 3.75 16.47 -21.87
CA GLU A 106 4.77 17.35 -21.27
C GLU A 106 4.19 18.69 -20.78
N ASP A 107 3.22 19.23 -21.51
CA ASP A 107 2.45 20.41 -21.16
C ASP A 107 1.55 20.22 -19.93
N ARG A 108 1.32 18.97 -19.47
CA ARG A 108 0.49 18.65 -18.29
C ARG A 108 1.27 18.09 -17.12
N ARG A 109 2.55 17.74 -17.29
CA ARG A 109 3.39 17.20 -16.19
C ARG A 109 3.51 18.15 -14.99
N HIS A 110 3.41 19.46 -15.22
CA HIS A 110 3.38 20.46 -14.16
C HIS A 110 2.08 20.47 -13.32
N LEU A 111 1.01 19.81 -13.80
CA LEU A 111 -0.25 19.60 -13.09
C LEU A 111 -0.20 18.37 -12.19
N ASP A 112 0.86 17.55 -12.27
CA ASP A 112 1.06 16.56 -11.23
C ASP A 112 1.45 17.29 -9.95
N ASP A 113 0.45 17.49 -9.09
CA ASP A 113 0.60 18.20 -7.83
C ASP A 113 1.35 17.30 -6.85
N TRP A 114 2.66 17.56 -6.70
CA TRP A 114 3.52 16.82 -5.78
C TRP A 114 3.19 17.10 -4.31
N ASP A 115 2.26 18.01 -3.99
CA ASP A 115 1.79 18.24 -2.63
C ASP A 115 0.46 17.51 -2.33
N PHE A 116 -0.20 16.95 -3.35
CA PHE A 116 -1.48 16.26 -3.21
C PHE A 116 -1.28 14.73 -3.10
N PHE A 117 -1.26 14.22 -1.87
CA PHE A 117 -1.26 12.79 -1.52
C PHE A 117 -2.37 12.46 -0.52
#